data_AF-A0A1I7RJP0-F1
#
_entry.id   AF-A0A1I7RJP0-F1
#
_cell.length_a   1.000
_cell.length_b   1.000
_cell.length_c   1.000
_cell.angle_alpha   90.00
_cell.angle_beta   90.00
_cell.angle_gamma   90.00
#
_symmetry.space_group_name_H-M   'P 1'
#
loop_
_entity.id
_entity.type
_entity.pdbx_description
1 polymer ?
#
loop_
_entity_poly.entity_id
_entity_poly.type
_entity_poly.pdbx_seq_one_letter_code
_entity_poly.pdbx_strand_id
1 'polypeptide(L)'
;MMDKYIPGLLLSYNIACVGMFYAIFVFYRLSKQVSNLHSLSLSESYEMRQIMSVLAWLKRLIKAFFIGVLANLPSINLISYLHFNRGYDEDDPLILFILTVVFTVTDVYCLITTLYMYQEFPQLRNAVCKDFPCLKISKPAKVLTTTERNAMYFDSLRSSWKHPHDSKKL
;
A
#
# COMPACT_ATOMS: atom_id res chain seq x y z
N MET A 1 -12.42 13.62 33.92
CA MET A 1 -13.24 14.78 33.48
C MET A 1 -12.86 15.31 32.08
N MET A 2 -11.98 14.63 31.32
CA MET A 2 -11.76 14.89 29.89
C MET A 2 -12.67 14.02 29.00
N ASP A 3 -13.14 12.88 29.51
CA ASP A 3 -13.93 11.89 28.75
C ASP A 3 -15.34 12.36 28.35
N LYS A 4 -15.83 13.48 28.91
CA LYS A 4 -17.17 14.01 28.60
C LYS A 4 -17.22 14.97 27.41
N TYR A 5 -16.08 15.42 26.89
CA TYR A 5 -16.06 16.52 25.90
C TYR A 5 -15.49 16.12 24.54
N ILE A 6 -14.69 15.06 24.48
CA ILE A 6 -14.17 14.55 23.22
C ILE A 6 -14.43 13.05 23.22
N PRO A 7 -15.41 12.55 22.43
CA PRO A 7 -15.60 11.12 22.32
C PRO A 7 -14.26 10.50 21.88
N GLY A 8 -13.78 9.52 22.63
CA GLY A 8 -12.42 8.97 22.45
C GLY A 8 -12.16 8.49 21.01
N LEU A 9 -13.23 8.14 20.30
CA LEU A 9 -13.21 7.75 18.90
C LEU A 9 -12.91 8.91 17.93
N LEU A 10 -13.46 10.10 18.18
CA LEU A 10 -13.15 11.31 17.41
C LEU A 10 -11.67 11.68 17.64
N LEU A 11 -11.17 11.52 18.86
CA LEU A 11 -9.76 11.72 19.17
C LEU A 11 -8.89 10.71 18.40
N SER A 12 -9.20 9.41 18.45
CA SER A 12 -8.43 8.38 17.73
C SER A 12 -8.45 8.59 16.22
N TYR A 13 -9.59 9.02 15.67
CA TYR A 13 -9.71 9.32 14.25
C TYR A 13 -8.85 10.53 13.85
N ASN A 14 -8.86 11.60 14.64
CA ASN A 14 -8.01 12.76 14.43
C ASN A 14 -6.51 12.40 14.53
N ILE A 15 -6.12 11.60 15.53
CA ILE A 15 -4.74 11.11 15.69
C ILE A 15 -4.34 10.27 14.48
N ALA A 16 -5.20 9.38 13.99
CA ALA A 16 -4.95 8.57 12.81
C ALA A 16 -4.77 9.42 11.54
N CYS A 17 -5.60 10.46 11.37
CA CYS A 17 -5.47 11.41 10.26
C CYS A 17 -4.13 12.15 10.32
N VAL A 18 -3.77 12.71 11.48
CA VAL A 18 -2.50 13.40 11.70
C VAL A 18 -1.30 12.48 11.45
N GLY A 19 -1.36 11.25 11.97
CA GLY A 19 -0.33 10.23 11.75
C GLY A 19 -0.13 9.92 10.26
N MET A 20 -1.23 9.86 9.48
CA MET A 20 -1.13 9.64 8.05
C MET A 20 -0.55 10.83 7.28
N PHE A 21 -0.92 12.07 7.63
CA PHE A 21 -0.30 13.26 7.03
C PHE A 21 1.20 13.31 7.31
N TYR A 22 1.60 12.95 8.53
CA TYR A 22 3.01 12.81 8.88
C TYR A 22 3.69 11.72 8.05
N ALA A 23 3.07 10.55 7.89
CA ALA A 23 3.58 9.47 7.05
C ALA A 23 3.76 9.90 5.58
N ILE A 24 2.80 10.64 5.02
CA ILE A 24 2.89 11.21 3.65
C ILE A 24 4.07 12.19 3.56
N PHE A 25 4.25 13.05 4.57
CA PHE A 25 5.36 14.01 4.59
C PHE A 25 6.72 13.30 4.62
N VAL A 26 6.89 12.33 5.52
CA VAL A 26 8.11 11.51 5.63
C VAL A 26 8.36 10.77 4.31
N PHE A 27 7.31 10.19 3.73
CA PHE A 27 7.38 9.50 2.44
C PHE A 27 7.82 10.42 1.30
N TYR A 28 7.29 11.63 1.25
CA TYR A 28 7.69 12.63 0.25
C TYR A 28 9.17 13.02 0.40
N ARG A 29 9.66 13.19 1.64
CA ARG A 29 11.09 13.47 1.88
C ARG A 29 11.97 12.30 1.45
N LEU A 30 11.60 11.08 1.79
CA LEU A 30 12.29 9.86 1.37
C LEU A 30 12.33 9.73 -0.16
N SER A 31 11.18 9.90 -0.83
CA SER A 31 11.12 9.84 -2.29
C SER A 31 12.03 10.87 -2.96
N LYS A 32 12.12 12.08 -2.41
CA LYS A 32 12.98 13.16 -2.94
C LYS A 32 14.47 12.90 -2.70
N GLN A 33 14.82 12.29 -1.57
CA GLN A 33 16.21 11.90 -1.30
C GLN A 33 16.65 10.75 -2.21
N VAL A 34 15.79 9.75 -2.40
CA VAL A 34 16.07 8.61 -3.28
C VAL A 34 16.18 9.03 -4.73
N SER A 35 15.35 9.96 -5.23
CA SER A 35 15.45 10.41 -6.62
C SER A 35 16.75 11.15 -6.96
N ASN A 36 17.44 11.69 -5.95
CA ASN A 36 18.66 12.48 -6.12
C ASN A 36 19.95 11.64 -5.97
N LEU A 37 19.84 10.38 -5.55
CA LEU A 37 20.99 9.49 -5.44
C LEU A 37 21.32 8.91 -6.82
N HIS A 38 22.58 9.00 -7.24
CA HIS A 38 23.09 8.26 -8.40
C HIS A 38 23.74 6.97 -7.89
N SER A 39 23.34 5.81 -8.43
CA SER A 39 23.92 4.52 -8.03
C SER A 39 25.37 4.43 -8.52
N LEU A 40 26.31 4.29 -7.60
CA LEU A 40 27.74 4.14 -7.91
C LEU A 40 28.12 2.66 -8.07
N SER A 41 27.29 1.73 -7.56
CA SER A 41 27.51 0.28 -7.66
C SER A 41 26.29 -0.52 -8.14
N LEU A 42 26.54 -1.72 -8.69
CA LEU A 42 25.51 -2.67 -9.11
C LEU A 42 24.61 -3.10 -7.94
N SER A 43 25.18 -3.28 -6.74
CA SER A 43 24.42 -3.61 -5.52
C SER A 43 23.47 -2.49 -5.13
N GLU A 44 23.94 -1.23 -5.11
CA GLU A 44 23.09 -0.07 -4.86
C GLU A 44 21.97 0.07 -5.89
N SER A 45 22.22 -0.28 -7.15
CA SER A 45 21.19 -0.25 -8.20
C SER A 45 20.05 -1.24 -7.91
N TYR A 46 20.35 -2.42 -7.36
CA TYR A 46 19.33 -3.38 -6.94
C TYR A 46 18.53 -2.89 -5.72
N GLU A 47 19.20 -2.35 -4.71
CA GLU A 47 18.54 -1.79 -3.52
C GLU A 47 17.67 -0.59 -3.88
N MET A 48 18.16 0.29 -4.75
CA MET A 48 17.42 1.45 -5.23
C MET A 48 16.18 1.03 -6.03
N ARG A 49 16.26 -0.04 -6.83
CA ARG A 49 15.10 -0.61 -7.54
C ARG A 49 14.06 -1.17 -6.58
N GLN A 50 14.50 -1.85 -5.52
CA GLN A 50 13.60 -2.33 -4.47
C GLN A 50 12.92 -1.17 -3.76
N ILE A 51 13.67 -0.12 -3.37
CA ILE A 51 13.13 1.09 -2.74
C ILE A 51 12.11 1.78 -3.66
N MET A 52 12.39 1.90 -4.96
CA MET A 52 11.42 2.48 -5.91
C MET A 52 10.14 1.64 -6.02
N SER A 53 10.23 0.31 -5.96
CA SER A 53 9.05 -0.57 -5.93
C SER A 53 8.24 -0.35 -4.65
N VAL A 54 8.89 -0.26 -3.49
CA VAL A 54 8.24 0.05 -2.20
C VAL A 54 7.56 1.41 -2.26
N LEU A 55 8.22 2.43 -2.81
CA LEU A 55 7.65 3.76 -2.97
C LEU A 55 6.39 3.73 -3.87
N ALA A 56 6.45 3.03 -5.00
CA ALA A 56 5.30 2.89 -5.89
C ALA A 56 4.11 2.15 -5.23
N TRP A 57 4.38 1.17 -4.38
CA TRP A 57 3.38 0.47 -3.58
C TRP A 57 2.76 1.40 -2.52
N LEU A 58 3.59 2.11 -1.75
CA LEU A 58 3.14 2.97 -0.66
C LEU A 58 2.30 4.15 -1.17
N LYS A 59 2.62 4.67 -2.37
CA LYS A 59 1.79 5.68 -3.06
C LYS A 59 0.38 5.16 -3.37
N ARG A 60 0.23 3.88 -3.74
CA ARG A 60 -1.08 3.24 -3.97
C ARG A 60 -1.83 3.06 -2.65
N LEU A 61 -1.12 2.70 -1.58
CA LEU A 61 -1.69 2.56 -0.24
C LEU A 61 -2.21 3.90 0.31
N ILE A 62 -1.47 4.99 0.10
CA ILE A 62 -1.94 6.35 0.44
C ILE A 62 -3.26 6.68 -0.29
N LYS A 63 -3.38 6.36 -1.59
CA LYS A 63 -4.63 6.58 -2.33
C LYS A 63 -5.79 5.76 -1.77
N ALA A 64 -5.55 4.48 -1.47
CA ALA A 64 -6.56 3.60 -0.90
C ALA A 64 -7.01 4.08 0.49
N PHE A 65 -6.09 4.61 1.30
CA PHE A 65 -6.42 5.24 2.57
C PHE A 65 -7.32 6.47 2.39
N PHE A 66 -7.02 7.37 1.45
CA PHE A 66 -7.89 8.52 1.17
C PHE A 66 -9.30 8.10 0.78
N ILE A 67 -9.44 7.04 -0.04
CA ILE A 67 -10.73 6.47 -0.41
C ILE A 67 -11.44 5.92 0.84
N GLY A 68 -10.74 5.21 1.73
CA GLY A 68 -11.30 4.71 2.99
C GLY A 68 -11.75 5.82 3.93
N VAL A 69 -10.99 6.91 4.04
CA VAL A 69 -11.34 8.11 4.80
C VAL A 69 -12.61 8.77 4.23
N LEU A 70 -12.67 8.94 2.91
CA LEU A 70 -13.86 9.47 2.22
C LEU A 70 -15.09 8.58 2.43
N ALA A 71 -14.91 7.26 2.42
CA ALA A 71 -16.00 6.30 2.66
C ALA A 71 -16.52 6.34 4.10
N ASN A 72 -15.65 6.58 5.09
CA ASN A 72 -16.03 6.64 6.51
C ASN A 72 -16.52 8.03 6.96
N LEU A 73 -16.26 9.08 6.18
CA LEU A 73 -16.65 10.47 6.48
C LEU A 73 -18.15 10.64 6.79
N PRO A 74 -19.09 10.05 6.02
CA PRO A 74 -20.51 10.11 6.33
C PRO A 74 -20.86 9.45 7.66
N SER A 75 -20.26 8.29 7.96
CA SER A 75 -20.49 7.56 9.21
C SER A 75 -20.01 8.35 10.42
N ILE A 76 -18.86 9.02 10.31
CA ILE A 76 -18.31 9.86 11.38
C ILE A 76 -19.15 11.12 11.60
N ASN A 77 -19.62 11.75 10.50
CA ASN A 77 -20.55 12.88 10.60
C ASN A 77 -21.88 12.47 11.24
N LEU A 78 -22.40 11.27 10.91
CA LEU A 78 -23.61 10.74 11.50
C LEU A 78 -23.45 10.47 13.00
N ILE A 79 -22.34 9.85 13.41
CA ILE A 79 -22.00 9.66 14.83
C ILE A 79 -21.91 11.01 15.55
N SER A 80 -21.23 11.99 14.95
CA SER A 80 -21.08 13.33 15.53
C SER A 80 -22.42 14.04 15.68
N TYR A 81 -23.31 13.92 14.69
CA TYR A 81 -24.66 14.49 14.76
C TYR A 81 -25.52 13.82 15.84
N LEU A 82 -25.48 12.48 15.93
CA LEU A 82 -26.23 11.73 16.93
C LEU A 82 -25.76 12.06 18.34
N HIS A 83 -24.45 12.18 18.54
CA HIS A 83 -23.88 12.46 19.85
C HIS A 83 -24.07 13.93 20.27
N PHE A 84 -23.65 14.90 19.45
CA PHE A 84 -23.68 16.32 19.84
C PHE A 84 -25.04 17.00 19.67
N ASN A 85 -25.82 16.63 18.65
CA ASN A 85 -27.08 17.32 18.35
C ASN A 85 -28.32 16.58 18.86
N ARG A 86 -28.23 15.25 19.03
CA ARG A 86 -29.33 14.43 19.56
C ARG A 86 -29.08 13.90 20.97
N GLY A 87 -27.87 14.03 21.52
CA GLY A 87 -27.55 13.63 22.89
C GLY A 87 -27.60 12.12 23.10
N TYR A 88 -27.41 11.33 22.04
CA TYR A 88 -27.35 9.87 22.15
C TYR A 88 -26.11 9.47 22.96
N ASP A 89 -26.30 8.54 23.89
CA ASP A 89 -25.22 7.98 24.69
C ASP A 89 -24.32 7.10 23.83
N GLU A 90 -23.04 6.97 24.19
CA GLU A 90 -22.07 6.19 23.40
C GLU A 90 -22.44 4.70 23.31
N ASP A 91 -23.18 4.19 24.30
CA ASP A 91 -23.68 2.82 24.38
C ASP A 91 -24.98 2.59 23.59
N ASP A 92 -25.50 3.61 22.89
CA ASP A 92 -26.70 3.44 22.08
C ASP A 92 -26.45 2.42 20.94
N PRO A 93 -27.32 1.41 20.77
CA PRO A 93 -27.14 0.37 19.76
C PRO A 93 -26.98 0.91 18.34
N LEU A 94 -27.55 2.08 18.05
CA LEU A 94 -27.45 2.72 16.74
C LEU A 94 -26.03 3.28 16.50
N ILE A 95 -25.41 3.87 17.53
CA ILE A 95 -24.02 4.35 17.48
C ILE A 95 -23.08 3.14 17.38
N LEU A 96 -23.29 2.11 18.19
CA LEU A 96 -22.49 0.86 18.16
C LEU A 96 -22.57 0.15 16.79
N PHE A 97 -23.73 0.16 16.14
CA PHE A 97 -23.89 -0.40 14.80
C PHE A 97 -23.07 0.37 13.76
N ILE A 98 -23.16 1.70 13.75
CA ILE A 98 -22.40 2.54 12.81
C ILE A 98 -20.89 2.37 13.06
N LEU A 99 -20.47 2.30 14.32
CA LEU A 99 -19.08 2.03 14.71
C LEU A 99 -18.59 0.70 14.17
N THR A 100 -19.39 -0.36 14.33
CA THR A 100 -19.05 -1.70 13.82
C THR A 100 -18.83 -1.67 12.30
N VAL A 101 -19.64 -0.91 11.57
CA VAL A 101 -19.46 -0.72 10.12
C VAL A 101 -18.11 -0.03 9.81
N VAL A 102 -17.78 1.05 10.53
CA VAL A 102 -16.51 1.77 10.34
C VAL A 102 -15.29 0.89 10.62
N PHE A 103 -15.34 0.10 11.70
CA PHE A 103 -14.27 -0.86 12.02
C PHE A 103 -14.15 -1.94 10.96
N THR A 104 -15.26 -2.52 10.51
CA THR A 104 -15.27 -3.56 9.47
C THR A 104 -14.66 -3.05 8.16
N VAL A 105 -14.99 -1.82 7.74
CA VAL A 105 -14.38 -1.20 6.54
C VAL A 105 -12.88 -1.03 6.70
N THR A 106 -12.41 -0.67 7.90
CA THR A 106 -10.99 -0.54 8.21
C THR A 106 -10.27 -1.89 8.21
N ASP A 107 -10.89 -2.94 8.74
CA ASP A 107 -10.34 -4.30 8.72
C ASP A 107 -10.25 -4.84 7.31
N VAL A 108 -11.26 -4.60 6.47
CA VAL A 108 -11.22 -4.97 5.04
C VAL A 108 -10.07 -4.25 4.35
N TYR A 109 -9.84 -2.97 4.65
CA TYR A 109 -8.68 -2.23 4.14
C TYR A 109 -7.35 -2.84 4.60
N CYS A 110 -7.21 -3.22 5.87
CA CYS A 110 -6.03 -3.90 6.41
C CYS A 110 -5.78 -5.26 5.76
N LEU A 111 -6.83 -6.04 5.50
CA LEU A 111 -6.73 -7.32 4.79
C LEU A 111 -6.27 -7.12 3.34
N ILE A 112 -6.89 -6.19 2.62
CA ILE A 112 -6.54 -5.89 1.22
C ILE A 112 -5.10 -5.41 1.12
N THR A 113 -4.67 -4.50 1.99
CA THR A 113 -3.30 -3.98 2.00
C THR A 113 -2.27 -5.08 2.32
N THR A 114 -2.59 -5.98 3.26
CA THR A 114 -1.75 -7.14 3.58
C THR A 114 -1.63 -8.10 2.39
N LEU A 115 -2.73 -8.37 1.67
CA LEU A 115 -2.72 -9.17 0.46
C LEU A 115 -1.87 -8.55 -0.65
N TYR A 116 -2.00 -7.24 -0.87
CA TYR A 116 -1.15 -6.52 -1.82
C TYR A 116 0.34 -6.54 -1.41
N MET A 117 0.62 -6.42 -0.10
CA MET A 117 1.98 -6.53 0.42
C MET A 117 2.56 -7.93 0.15
N TYR A 118 1.79 -8.98 0.39
CA TYR A 118 2.19 -10.35 0.09
C TYR A 118 2.48 -10.57 -1.41
N GLN A 119 1.69 -9.94 -2.29
CA GLN A 119 1.88 -10.05 -3.75
C GLN A 119 3.11 -9.29 -4.27
N GLU A 120 3.35 -8.06 -3.80
CA GLU A 120 4.45 -7.23 -4.31
C GLU A 120 5.80 -7.50 -3.65
N PHE A 121 5.84 -7.98 -2.40
CA PHE A 121 7.10 -8.20 -1.67
C PHE A 121 7.51 -9.68 -1.67
N PRO A 122 8.43 -10.11 -2.56
CA PRO A 122 8.87 -11.50 -2.63
C PRO A 122 9.57 -11.98 -1.35
N GLN A 123 10.19 -11.06 -0.60
CA GLN A 123 10.82 -11.37 0.69
C GLN A 123 9.77 -11.80 1.73
N LEU A 124 8.67 -11.05 1.83
CA LEU A 124 7.55 -11.39 2.72
C LEU A 124 6.88 -12.70 2.29
N ARG A 125 6.67 -12.87 0.97
CA ARG A 125 6.11 -14.11 0.42
C ARG A 125 6.97 -15.33 0.79
N ASN A 126 8.29 -15.22 0.62
CA ASN A 126 9.19 -16.33 0.93
C ASN A 126 9.23 -16.66 2.42
N ALA A 127 9.15 -15.64 3.30
CA ALA A 127 9.05 -15.86 4.74
C ALA A 127 7.74 -16.59 5.10
N VAL A 128 6.60 -16.10 4.62
CA VAL A 128 5.29 -16.72 4.88
C VAL A 128 5.20 -18.14 4.30
N CYS A 129 5.76 -18.40 3.11
CA CYS A 129 5.82 -19.75 2.54
C CYS A 129 6.75 -20.70 3.30
N LYS A 130 7.74 -20.16 4.05
CA LYS A 130 8.61 -20.95 4.92
C LYS A 130 7.86 -21.41 6.17
N ASP A 131 7.05 -20.52 6.74
CA ASP A 131 6.27 -20.81 7.95
C ASP A 131 5.00 -21.61 7.66
N PHE A 132 4.43 -21.43 6.46
CA PHE A 132 3.23 -22.13 6.00
C PHE A 132 3.48 -22.82 4.64
N PRO A 133 4.11 -24.01 4.63
CA PRO A 133 4.46 -24.72 3.39
C PRO A 133 3.24 -25.09 2.52
N CYS A 134 2.05 -25.14 3.11
CA CYS A 134 0.78 -25.41 2.42
C CYS A 134 0.29 -24.24 1.54
N LEU A 135 0.82 -23.02 1.75
CA LEU A 135 0.42 -21.78 1.06
C LEU A 135 1.32 -21.44 -0.14
N LYS A 136 1.97 -22.43 -0.77
CA LYS A 136 2.78 -22.24 -2.00
C LYS A 136 1.90 -21.78 -3.17
N ILE A 137 1.58 -20.50 -3.19
CA ILE A 137 0.88 -19.84 -4.28
C ILE A 137 1.90 -19.61 -5.41
N SER A 138 1.52 -20.04 -6.61
CA SER A 138 2.31 -19.89 -7.84
C SER A 138 2.76 -18.43 -8.00
N LYS A 139 4.01 -18.23 -8.42
CA LYS A 139 4.65 -16.90 -8.47
C LYS A 139 3.72 -15.92 -9.23
N PRO A 140 3.25 -14.81 -8.61
CA PRO A 140 2.58 -13.76 -9.36
C PRO A 140 3.50 -13.30 -10.50
N ALA A 141 2.90 -13.12 -11.68
CA ALA A 141 3.61 -12.63 -12.86
C ALA A 141 4.36 -11.35 -12.46
N LYS A 142 5.68 -11.33 -12.66
CA LYS A 142 6.50 -10.12 -12.45
C LYS A 142 5.80 -8.96 -13.16
N VAL A 143 5.45 -7.91 -12.41
CA VAL A 143 5.08 -6.63 -13.03
C VAL A 143 6.36 -6.08 -13.64
N LEU A 144 6.60 -6.40 -14.91
CA LEU A 144 7.75 -5.88 -15.64
C LEU A 144 7.64 -4.37 -15.71
N THR A 145 8.68 -3.69 -15.25
CA THR A 145 8.84 -2.25 -15.46
C THR A 145 8.85 -1.93 -16.96
N THR A 146 8.40 -0.74 -17.37
CA THR A 146 8.36 -0.34 -18.79
C THR A 146 9.74 -0.47 -19.46
N THR A 147 10.81 -0.22 -18.71
CA THR A 147 12.21 -0.42 -19.12
C THR A 147 12.56 -1.88 -19.33
N GLU A 148 12.15 -2.80 -18.44
CA GLU A 148 12.37 -4.24 -18.63
C GLU A 148 11.51 -4.81 -19.77
N ARG A 149 10.30 -4.29 -19.97
CA ARG A 149 9.45 -4.63 -21.13
C ARG A 149 10.10 -4.17 -22.43
N ASN A 150 10.63 -2.95 -22.46
CA ASN A 150 11.36 -2.43 -23.61
C ASN A 150 12.64 -3.23 -23.87
N ALA A 151 13.38 -3.60 -22.82
CA ALA A 151 14.56 -4.45 -22.96
C ALA A 151 14.22 -5.83 -23.55
N MET A 152 13.14 -6.48 -23.07
CA MET A 152 12.66 -7.74 -23.65
C MET A 152 12.19 -7.57 -25.10
N TYR A 153 11.57 -6.44 -25.43
CA TYR A 153 11.16 -6.13 -26.80
C TYR A 153 12.38 -5.97 -27.73
N PHE A 154 13.42 -5.27 -27.28
CA PHE A 154 14.66 -5.13 -28.02
C PHE A 154 15.46 -6.44 -28.11
N ASP A 155 15.44 -7.29 -27.08
CA ASP A 155 16.06 -8.63 -27.15
C ASP A 155 15.28 -9.56 -28.10
N SER A 156 13.96 -9.48 -28.13
CA SER A 156 13.13 -10.22 -29.09
C SER A 156 13.39 -9.73 -30.53
N LEU A 157 13.55 -8.43 -30.73
CA LEU A 157 13.93 -7.86 -32.03
C LEU A 157 15.35 -8.27 -32.44
N ARG A 158 16.30 -8.23 -31.50
CA ARG A 158 17.71 -8.60 -31.75
C ARG A 158 17.88 -10.09 -32.06
N SER A 159 17.13 -10.95 -31.38
CA SER A 159 17.12 -12.40 -31.66
C SER A 159 16.45 -12.71 -33.00
N SER A 160 15.40 -11.97 -33.37
CA SER A 160 14.74 -12.10 -34.68
C SER A 160 15.59 -11.53 -35.83
N TRP A 161 16.45 -10.56 -35.55
CA TRP A 161 17.36 -9.95 -36.53
C TRP A 161 18.63 -10.77 -36.80
N LYS A 162 18.97 -11.74 -35.94
CA LYS A 162 20.04 -12.71 -36.23
C LYS A 162 19.57 -13.63 -37.36
N HIS A 163 19.93 -13.28 -38.60
CA HIS A 163 19.66 -14.11 -39.76
C HIS A 163 20.37 -15.47 -39.63
N PRO A 164 19.77 -16.57 -40.15
CA PRO A 164 20.36 -17.92 -40.07
C PRO A 164 21.75 -18.07 -40.70
N HIS A 165 22.20 -17.08 -41.48
CA HIS A 165 23.41 -17.14 -42.28
C HIS A 165 24.72 -16.88 -41.50
N ASP A 166 24.65 -16.37 -40.27
CA ASP A 166 25.84 -16.14 -39.43
C ASP A 166 26.26 -17.36 -38.58
N SER A 167 25.55 -18.49 -38.70
CA SER A 167 25.84 -19.73 -37.95
C SER A 167 26.81 -20.69 -38.66
N LYS A 168 27.27 -20.37 -39.88
CA LYS A 168 28.14 -21.24 -40.69
C LYS A 168 29.45 -20.55 -41.08
N LYS A 169 30.27 -20.17 -40.10
CA LYS A 169 31.73 -20.00 -40.28
C LYS A 169 32.44 -20.44 -39.00
N LEU A 170 32.57 -21.76 -38.86
CA LEU A 170 33.61 -22.44 -38.08
C LEU A 170 34.44 -23.24 -39.09
#